data_AF-X0YM26-F1
#
_entry.id   AF-X0YM26-F1
#
_cell.length_a   1.000
_cell.length_b   1.000
_cell.length_c   1.000
_cell.angle_alpha   90.00
_cell.angle_beta   90.00
_cell.angle_gamma   90.00
#
_symmetry.space_group_name_H-M   'P 1'
#
loop_
_entity.id
_entity.type
_entity.pdbx_description
1 polymer ?
#
loop_
_entity_poly.entity_id
_entity_poly.type
_entity_poly.pdbx_seq_one_letter_code
_entity_poly.pdbx_strand_id
1 'polypeptide(L)'
;EGFSEEEVALTTALILKVGSIFRAGKQTTGCNMEGFGAGAAATAAALTDLRGGTPRQVAQAIVLALSPTIAVPCTPRVMVSGLCASHISGAILIGNQASNLILKTSLPVDVDVDVMIAMAARVHVEAAPVITSINLDYLESYFRKNPNVEPFVDERIRDLERGKASKIVNQAREEVRKLVAYSRPLTQVLGDVVVGGSSIAVGSPTNMARICHAMISGEIRRIEIDLT
;
A
#
# COMPACT_ATOMS: atom_id res chain seq x y z
N GLU A 1 -31.20 -14.81 -4.82
CA GLU A 1 -30.23 -15.75 -4.25
C GLU A 1 -29.14 -14.97 -3.55
N GLY A 2 -28.69 -15.44 -2.39
CA GLY A 2 -27.68 -14.80 -1.55
C GLY A 2 -27.09 -15.83 -0.61
N PHE A 3 -26.06 -15.45 0.15
CA PHE A 3 -25.44 -16.31 1.14
C PHE A 3 -26.43 -16.65 2.26
N SER A 4 -26.35 -17.90 2.75
CA SER A 4 -27.07 -18.34 3.94
C SER A 4 -26.58 -17.61 5.19
N GLU A 5 -27.39 -17.61 6.25
CA GLU A 5 -26.99 -17.03 7.54
C GLU A 5 -25.73 -17.70 8.11
N GLU A 6 -25.60 -19.01 7.90
CA GLU A 6 -24.43 -19.79 8.33
C GLU A 6 -23.15 -19.34 7.60
N GLU A 7 -23.20 -19.19 6.28
CA GLU A 7 -22.06 -18.70 5.48
C GLU A 7 -21.65 -17.29 5.90
N VAL A 8 -22.62 -16.40 6.16
CA VAL A 8 -22.36 -15.05 6.65
C VAL A 8 -21.72 -15.08 8.04
N ALA A 9 -22.20 -15.94 8.94
CA ALA A 9 -21.66 -16.07 10.29
C ALA A 9 -20.22 -16.59 10.30
N LEU A 10 -19.94 -17.64 9.52
CA LEU A 10 -18.59 -18.21 9.39
C LEU A 10 -17.61 -17.21 8.77
N THR A 11 -18.02 -16.52 7.70
CA THR A 11 -17.22 -15.47 7.06
C THR A 11 -16.94 -14.32 8.04
N THR A 12 -17.95 -13.94 8.83
CA THR A 12 -17.77 -12.92 9.87
C THR A 12 -16.77 -13.36 10.93
N ALA A 13 -16.82 -14.63 11.36
CA ALA A 13 -15.85 -15.19 12.29
C ALA A 13 -14.42 -15.15 11.71
N LEU A 14 -14.25 -15.45 10.42
CA LEU A 14 -12.97 -15.34 9.72
C LEU A 14 -12.44 -13.89 9.69
N ILE A 15 -13.30 -12.93 9.32
CA ILE A 15 -12.96 -11.49 9.35
C ILE A 15 -12.51 -11.07 10.75
N LEU A 16 -13.25 -11.47 11.79
CA LEU A 16 -12.93 -11.15 13.18
C LEU A 16 -11.62 -11.81 13.61
N LYS A 17 -11.36 -13.05 13.18
CA LYS A 17 -10.11 -13.75 13.51
C LYS A 17 -8.91 -13.05 12.88
N VAL A 18 -8.96 -12.75 11.58
CA VAL A 18 -7.92 -11.98 10.89
C VAL A 18 -7.74 -10.63 11.58
N GLY A 19 -8.83 -9.88 11.79
CA GLY A 19 -8.79 -8.58 12.46
C GLY A 19 -8.19 -8.63 13.87
N SER A 20 -8.40 -9.70 14.64
CA SER A 20 -7.82 -9.87 15.97
C SER A 20 -6.28 -9.97 15.95
N ILE A 21 -5.72 -10.61 14.92
CA ILE A 21 -4.27 -10.72 14.74
C ILE A 21 -3.68 -9.35 14.45
N PHE A 22 -4.29 -8.62 13.51
CA PHE A 22 -3.85 -7.25 13.19
C PHE A 22 -4.00 -6.29 14.37
N ARG A 23 -5.08 -6.42 15.15
CA ARG A 23 -5.26 -5.64 16.38
C ARG A 23 -4.15 -5.90 17.39
N ALA A 24 -3.69 -7.14 17.52
CA ALA A 24 -2.58 -7.48 18.42
C ALA A 24 -1.23 -6.94 17.93
N GLY A 25 -0.99 -6.95 16.60
CA GLY A 25 0.23 -6.42 16.00
C GLY A 25 0.26 -4.89 15.85
N LYS A 26 -0.89 -4.22 15.92
CA LYS A 26 -1.00 -2.77 15.89
C LYS A 26 -0.48 -2.16 17.21
N GLN A 27 0.76 -1.72 17.21
CA GLN A 27 1.42 -1.12 18.38
C GLN A 27 1.71 0.37 18.24
N THR A 28 1.67 0.93 17.02
CA THR A 28 2.08 2.31 16.72
C THR A 28 1.10 2.96 15.72
N THR A 29 1.55 3.97 14.97
CA THR A 29 0.80 4.70 13.95
C THR A 29 1.16 4.18 12.55
N GLY A 30 0.20 3.58 11.83
CA GLY A 30 0.41 3.08 10.47
C GLY A 30 -0.83 2.38 9.92
N CYS A 31 -1.20 2.63 8.66
CA CYS A 31 -2.44 2.09 8.10
C CYS A 31 -2.31 0.62 7.67
N ASN A 32 -1.07 0.12 7.56
CA ASN A 32 -0.75 -1.26 7.22
C ASN A 32 -1.21 -2.29 8.28
N MET A 33 -1.41 -1.86 9.53
CA MET A 33 -2.01 -2.70 10.59
C MET A 33 -3.42 -2.24 11.00
N GLU A 34 -4.02 -1.32 10.22
CA GLU A 34 -5.33 -0.73 10.49
C GLU A 34 -6.27 -0.89 9.28
N GLY A 35 -6.97 0.18 8.89
CA GLY A 35 -8.03 0.15 7.89
C GLY A 35 -7.58 -0.29 6.50
N PHE A 36 -6.31 -0.06 6.13
CA PHE A 36 -5.83 -0.51 4.82
C PHE A 36 -5.35 -1.96 4.85
N GLY A 37 -4.29 -2.26 5.60
CA GLY A 37 -3.72 -3.61 5.58
C GLY A 37 -4.60 -4.66 6.26
N ALA A 38 -5.14 -4.39 7.45
CA ALA A 38 -6.06 -5.33 8.10
C ALA A 38 -7.36 -5.45 7.31
N GLY A 39 -7.88 -4.34 6.76
CA GLY A 39 -9.05 -4.34 5.89
C GLY A 39 -8.83 -5.15 4.62
N ALA A 40 -7.67 -5.02 3.97
CA ALA A 40 -7.33 -5.73 2.75
C ALA A 40 -7.18 -7.23 3.01
N ALA A 41 -6.46 -7.61 4.07
CA ALA A 41 -6.31 -8.99 4.50
C ALA A 41 -7.66 -9.63 4.85
N ALA A 42 -8.49 -8.96 5.65
CA ALA A 42 -9.81 -9.47 6.02
C ALA A 42 -10.74 -9.60 4.81
N THR A 43 -10.73 -8.63 3.90
CA THR A 43 -11.51 -8.69 2.66
C THR A 43 -11.05 -9.83 1.76
N ALA A 44 -9.74 -10.00 1.59
CA ALA A 44 -9.17 -11.08 0.80
C ALA A 44 -9.53 -12.45 1.37
N ALA A 45 -9.44 -12.61 2.68
CA ALA A 45 -9.79 -13.84 3.36
C ALA A 45 -11.27 -14.18 3.16
N ALA A 46 -12.15 -13.23 3.48
CA ALA A 46 -13.59 -13.40 3.38
C ALA A 46 -14.05 -13.72 1.95
N LEU A 47 -13.58 -12.95 0.96
CA LEU A 47 -14.00 -13.17 -0.42
C LEU A 47 -13.44 -14.46 -1.00
N THR A 48 -12.26 -14.90 -0.57
CA THR A 48 -11.68 -16.16 -1.04
C THR A 48 -12.44 -17.36 -0.47
N ASP A 49 -12.78 -17.30 0.82
CA ASP A 49 -13.56 -18.31 1.52
C ASP A 49 -14.99 -18.43 0.94
N LEU A 50 -15.71 -17.31 0.83
CA LEU A 50 -17.06 -17.24 0.24
C LEU A 50 -17.14 -17.73 -1.22
N ARG A 51 -16.00 -17.75 -1.93
CA ARG A 51 -15.92 -18.23 -3.32
C ARG A 51 -15.47 -19.70 -3.41
N GLY A 52 -15.43 -20.42 -2.29
CA GLY A 52 -15.06 -21.83 -2.23
C GLY A 52 -13.55 -22.07 -2.28
N GLY A 53 -12.73 -21.06 -1.95
CA GLY A 53 -11.28 -21.20 -1.85
C GLY A 53 -10.87 -22.09 -0.69
N THR A 54 -9.79 -22.84 -0.85
CA THR A 54 -9.21 -23.64 0.23
C THR A 54 -8.54 -22.76 1.31
N PRO A 55 -8.30 -23.27 2.54
CA PRO A 55 -7.55 -22.54 3.55
C PRO A 55 -6.17 -22.05 3.09
N ARG A 56 -5.49 -22.84 2.24
CA ARG A 56 -4.21 -22.44 1.63
C ARG A 56 -4.37 -21.23 0.71
N GLN A 57 -5.42 -21.23 -0.12
CA GLN A 57 -5.72 -20.10 -1.00
C GLN A 57 -6.14 -18.85 -0.22
N VAL A 58 -6.86 -19.00 0.88
CA VAL A 58 -7.18 -17.90 1.81
C VAL A 58 -5.89 -17.27 2.36
N ALA A 59 -4.94 -18.10 2.82
CA ALA A 59 -3.65 -17.63 3.30
C ALA A 59 -2.86 -16.88 2.21
N GLN A 60 -2.79 -17.43 1.00
CA GLN A 60 -2.12 -16.79 -0.15
C GLN A 60 -2.79 -15.47 -0.55
N ALA A 61 -4.12 -15.38 -0.47
CA ALA A 61 -4.86 -14.16 -0.78
C ALA A 61 -4.55 -13.06 0.25
N ILE A 62 -4.43 -13.40 1.54
CA ILE A 62 -3.98 -12.48 2.59
C ILE A 62 -2.59 -11.94 2.26
N VAL A 63 -1.66 -12.81 1.86
CA VAL A 63 -0.29 -12.42 1.50
C VAL A 63 -0.28 -11.39 0.37
N LEU A 64 -0.99 -11.67 -0.73
CA LEU A 64 -1.09 -10.76 -1.87
C LEU A 64 -1.75 -9.43 -1.47
N ALA A 65 -2.80 -9.48 -0.65
CA ALA A 65 -3.52 -8.31 -0.21
C ALA A 65 -2.69 -7.40 0.70
N LEU A 66 -1.77 -7.97 1.49
CA LEU A 66 -0.91 -7.19 2.38
C LEU A 66 0.25 -6.52 1.65
N SER A 67 0.78 -7.12 0.59
CA SER A 67 1.94 -6.63 -0.15
C SER A 67 1.91 -5.12 -0.46
N PRO A 68 0.86 -4.56 -1.07
CA PRO A 68 0.81 -3.12 -1.37
C PRO A 68 0.52 -2.23 -0.15
N THR A 69 0.26 -2.83 1.01
CA THR A 69 -0.11 -2.09 2.22
C THR A 69 1.06 -1.92 3.18
N ILE A 70 2.18 -2.64 2.96
CA ILE A 70 3.37 -2.56 3.81
C ILE A 70 3.91 -1.14 3.86
N ALA A 71 4.28 -0.70 5.07
CA ALA A 71 4.79 0.65 5.35
C ALA A 71 3.84 1.80 4.98
N VAL A 72 2.56 1.53 4.65
CA VAL A 72 1.61 2.61 4.39
C VAL A 72 1.33 3.38 5.67
N PRO A 73 1.61 4.70 5.70
CA PRO A 73 1.44 5.49 6.90
C PRO A 73 -0.02 5.69 7.25
N CYS A 74 -0.27 6.02 8.52
CA CYS A 74 -1.57 6.52 8.91
C CYS A 74 -1.72 7.96 8.39
N THR A 75 -2.74 8.20 7.58
CA THR A 75 -3.21 9.54 7.17
C THR A 75 -4.58 9.76 7.83
N PRO A 76 -4.62 9.90 9.16
CA PRO A 76 -5.84 9.69 9.93
C PRO A 76 -6.98 10.61 9.49
N ARG A 77 -8.18 10.04 9.58
CA ARG A 77 -9.46 10.64 9.20
C ARG A 77 -9.76 11.99 9.87
N VAL A 78 -9.13 12.26 11.00
CA VAL A 78 -9.27 13.49 11.79
C VAL A 78 -8.36 14.61 11.27
N MET A 79 -7.35 14.26 10.47
CA MET A 79 -6.28 15.14 10.04
C MET A 79 -6.46 15.63 8.60
N VAL A 80 -6.84 14.80 7.63
CA VAL A 80 -7.15 15.30 6.27
C VAL A 80 -8.37 14.56 5.70
N SER A 81 -9.40 15.31 5.35
CA SER A 81 -10.63 14.76 4.78
C SER A 81 -10.32 13.93 3.52
N GLY A 82 -10.85 12.71 3.46
CA GLY A 82 -10.80 11.86 2.26
C GLY A 82 -9.62 10.88 2.19
N LEU A 83 -8.46 11.15 2.80
CA LEU A 83 -7.29 10.28 2.65
C LEU A 83 -7.52 8.89 3.25
N CYS A 84 -8.04 8.84 4.49
CA CYS A 84 -8.40 7.57 5.13
C CYS A 84 -9.53 6.83 4.39
N ALA A 85 -10.45 7.55 3.74
CA ALA A 85 -11.51 6.92 2.95
C ALA A 85 -10.92 6.19 1.73
N SER A 86 -9.90 6.74 1.09
CA SER A 86 -9.18 6.07 0.01
C SER A 86 -8.46 4.81 0.47
N HIS A 87 -7.92 4.79 1.69
CA HIS A 87 -7.32 3.59 2.27
C HIS A 87 -8.37 2.50 2.53
N ILE A 88 -9.50 2.85 3.14
CA ILE A 88 -10.55 1.89 3.47
C ILE A 88 -11.24 1.34 2.22
N SER A 89 -11.56 2.19 1.24
CA SER A 89 -12.13 1.72 -0.03
C SER A 89 -11.10 0.93 -0.84
N GLY A 90 -9.84 1.39 -0.85
CA GLY A 90 -8.72 0.67 -1.45
C GLY A 90 -8.52 -0.71 -0.86
N ALA A 91 -8.72 -0.88 0.46
CA ALA A 91 -8.64 -2.17 1.12
C ALA A 91 -9.61 -3.20 0.49
N ILE A 92 -10.84 -2.77 0.18
CA ILE A 92 -11.85 -3.63 -0.46
C ILE A 92 -11.41 -4.02 -1.87
N LEU A 93 -10.90 -3.06 -2.64
CA LEU A 93 -10.44 -3.28 -4.01
C LEU A 93 -9.24 -4.23 -4.06
N ILE A 94 -8.24 -3.99 -3.23
CA ILE A 94 -7.03 -4.82 -3.13
C ILE A 94 -7.38 -6.21 -2.63
N GLY A 95 -8.21 -6.34 -1.59
CA GLY A 95 -8.62 -7.65 -1.08
C GLY A 95 -9.38 -8.46 -2.13
N ASN A 96 -10.30 -7.83 -2.86
CA ASN A 96 -11.00 -8.47 -3.97
C ASN A 96 -10.06 -8.87 -5.12
N GLN A 97 -9.11 -8.00 -5.47
CA GLN A 97 -8.11 -8.32 -6.49
C GLN A 97 -7.26 -9.53 -6.08
N ALA A 98 -6.74 -9.55 -4.85
CA ALA A 98 -5.96 -10.66 -4.32
C ALA A 98 -6.73 -11.98 -4.35
N SER A 99 -8.00 -11.97 -3.91
CA SER A 99 -8.88 -13.13 -4.01
C SER A 99 -9.04 -13.62 -5.44
N ASN A 100 -9.27 -12.72 -6.40
CA ASN A 100 -9.39 -13.10 -7.81
C ASN A 100 -8.07 -13.65 -8.38
N LEU A 101 -6.93 -13.07 -8.04
CA LEU A 101 -5.63 -13.57 -8.48
C LEU A 101 -5.41 -15.01 -8.04
N ILE A 102 -5.69 -15.32 -6.76
CA ILE A 102 -5.52 -16.70 -6.24
C ILE A 102 -6.52 -17.69 -6.83
N LEU A 103 -7.78 -17.28 -7.00
CA LEU A 103 -8.83 -18.21 -7.43
C LEU A 103 -8.89 -18.42 -8.95
N LYS A 104 -8.44 -17.44 -9.73
CA LYS A 104 -8.62 -17.43 -11.19
C LYS A 104 -7.32 -17.57 -11.98
N THR A 105 -6.18 -17.64 -11.30
CA THR A 105 -4.88 -17.76 -11.97
C THR A 105 -4.02 -18.81 -11.29
N SER A 106 -2.95 -19.23 -11.97
CA SER A 106 -1.92 -20.10 -11.42
C SER A 106 -0.74 -19.31 -10.82
N LEU A 107 -0.96 -18.06 -10.40
CA LEU A 107 0.08 -17.21 -9.83
C LEU A 107 0.69 -17.88 -8.60
N PRO A 108 2.01 -18.18 -8.58
CA PRO A 108 2.65 -18.75 -7.41
C PRO A 108 2.71 -17.72 -6.28
N VAL A 109 2.36 -18.17 -5.08
CA VAL A 109 2.50 -17.39 -3.84
C VAL A 109 3.11 -18.32 -2.79
N ASP A 110 4.42 -18.18 -2.63
CA ASP A 110 5.26 -19.06 -1.81
C ASP A 110 5.63 -18.43 -0.46
N VAL A 111 5.32 -17.15 -0.26
CA VAL A 111 5.51 -16.49 1.03
C VAL A 111 4.45 -16.99 1.99
N ASP A 112 4.89 -17.50 3.13
CA ASP A 112 4.01 -17.94 4.20
C ASP A 112 3.25 -16.75 4.82
N VAL A 113 1.98 -16.97 5.18
CA VAL A 113 1.12 -15.91 5.71
C VAL A 113 1.60 -15.39 7.06
N ASP A 114 2.17 -16.26 7.91
CA ASP A 114 2.69 -15.87 9.21
C ASP A 114 3.92 -14.98 9.04
N VAL A 115 4.79 -15.30 8.06
CA VAL A 115 5.94 -14.46 7.70
C VAL A 115 5.48 -13.08 7.24
N MET A 116 4.47 -13.02 6.36
CA MET A 116 3.96 -11.77 5.83
C MET A 116 3.33 -10.89 6.93
N ILE A 117 2.52 -11.48 7.81
CA ILE A 117 1.88 -10.77 8.93
C ILE A 117 2.93 -10.30 9.95
N ALA A 118 3.89 -11.16 10.30
CA ALA A 118 4.95 -10.81 11.24
C ALA A 118 5.83 -9.66 10.69
N MET A 119 6.18 -9.71 9.41
CA MET A 119 6.89 -8.63 8.74
C MET A 119 6.08 -7.34 8.75
N ALA A 120 4.78 -7.39 8.42
CA ALA A 120 3.91 -6.22 8.44
C ALA A 120 3.85 -5.58 9.85
N ALA A 121 3.74 -6.41 10.89
CA ALA A 121 3.76 -5.95 12.28
C ALA A 121 5.11 -5.34 12.68
N ARG A 122 6.24 -5.93 12.26
CA ARG A 122 7.59 -5.36 12.49
C ARG A 122 7.78 -4.02 11.82
N VAL A 123 7.44 -3.92 10.54
CA VAL A 123 7.49 -2.66 9.77
C VAL A 123 6.61 -1.59 10.41
N HIS A 124 5.46 -1.98 10.94
CA HIS A 124 4.58 -1.07 11.67
C HIS A 124 5.27 -0.46 12.90
N VAL A 125 5.98 -1.26 13.68
CA VAL A 125 6.72 -0.77 14.86
C VAL A 125 7.92 0.08 14.46
N GLU A 126 8.69 -0.36 13.47
CA GLU A 126 10.01 0.19 13.18
C GLU A 126 9.96 1.39 12.22
N ALA A 127 9.23 1.27 11.11
CA ALA A 127 9.23 2.29 10.06
C ALA A 127 8.08 3.29 10.21
N ALA A 128 6.92 2.82 10.68
CA ALA A 128 5.73 3.65 10.65
C ALA A 128 5.81 4.93 11.51
N PRO A 129 6.53 4.98 12.66
CA PRO A 129 6.75 6.25 13.37
C PRO A 129 7.52 7.28 12.54
N VAL A 130 8.55 6.85 11.80
CA VAL A 130 9.37 7.72 10.94
C VAL A 130 8.57 8.24 9.76
N ILE A 131 7.79 7.36 9.10
CA ILE A 131 6.96 7.79 7.98
C ILE A 131 5.83 8.69 8.48
N THR A 132 5.25 8.39 9.64
CA THR A 132 4.20 9.22 10.24
C THR A 132 4.74 10.60 10.62
N SER A 133 5.94 10.72 11.17
CA SER A 133 6.51 12.05 11.48
C SER A 133 6.68 12.91 10.24
N ILE A 134 7.20 12.33 9.14
CA ILE A 134 7.31 13.04 7.85
C ILE A 134 5.92 13.46 7.36
N ASN A 135 4.93 12.57 7.41
CA ASN A 135 3.56 12.91 7.02
C ASN A 135 2.99 14.06 7.85
N LEU A 136 3.21 14.07 9.16
CA LEU A 136 2.75 15.15 10.04
C LEU A 136 3.37 16.48 9.64
N ASP A 137 4.68 16.52 9.35
CA ASP A 137 5.38 17.75 8.97
C ASP A 137 4.76 18.42 7.74
N TYR A 138 4.31 17.64 6.76
CA TYR A 138 3.68 18.16 5.54
C TYR A 138 2.17 18.39 5.67
N LEU A 139 1.48 17.59 6.49
CA LEU A 139 0.01 17.59 6.53
C LEU A 139 -0.59 18.38 7.68
N GLU A 140 0.17 18.72 8.73
CA GLU A 140 -0.32 19.43 9.94
C GLU A 140 -1.12 20.68 9.60
N SER A 141 -0.68 21.45 8.61
CA SER A 141 -1.38 22.67 8.18
C SER A 141 -2.76 22.43 7.57
N TYR A 142 -3.06 21.22 7.14
CA TYR A 142 -4.34 20.83 6.55
C TYR A 142 -5.28 20.20 7.57
N PHE A 143 -4.87 20.13 8.84
CA PHE A 143 -5.67 19.52 9.90
C PHE A 143 -6.99 20.23 10.09
N ARG A 144 -8.05 19.43 10.19
CA ARG A 144 -9.40 19.97 10.39
C ARG A 144 -9.46 20.62 11.76
N LYS A 145 -9.57 21.94 11.76
CA LYS A 145 -9.80 22.76 12.95
C LYS A 145 -11.25 22.67 13.40
N ASN A 146 -11.48 22.68 14.71
CA ASN A 146 -12.83 22.70 15.27
C ASN A 146 -13.27 24.17 15.47
N PRO A 147 -14.28 24.66 14.72
CA PRO A 147 -14.73 26.06 14.82
C PRO A 147 -15.19 26.46 16.22
N ASN A 148 -15.65 25.50 17.03
CA ASN A 148 -16.06 25.76 18.41
C ASN A 148 -14.87 25.91 19.36
N VAL A 149 -13.67 25.48 18.96
CA VAL A 149 -12.45 25.52 19.77
C VAL A 149 -11.55 26.68 19.35
N GLU A 150 -11.48 27.02 18.06
CA GLU A 150 -10.61 28.08 17.52
C GLU A 150 -10.72 29.45 18.24
N PRO A 151 -11.90 29.91 18.73
CA PRO A 151 -11.99 31.15 19.48
C PRO A 151 -11.23 31.13 20.82
N PHE A 152 -11.01 29.95 21.39
CA PHE A 152 -10.28 29.76 22.64
C PHE A 152 -8.76 29.59 22.43
N VAL A 153 -8.30 29.52 21.17
CA VAL A 153 -6.87 29.42 20.84
C VAL A 153 -6.29 30.82 20.76
N ASP A 154 -5.19 31.04 21.49
CA ASP A 154 -4.46 32.31 21.51
C ASP A 154 -4.11 32.78 20.09
N GLU A 155 -4.28 34.07 19.82
CA GLU A 155 -4.02 34.65 18.50
C GLU A 155 -2.57 34.43 18.03
N ARG A 156 -1.58 34.48 18.94
CA ARG A 156 -0.18 34.19 18.62
C ARG A 156 0.02 32.77 18.11
N ILE A 157 -0.72 31.80 18.66
CA ILE A 157 -0.63 30.40 18.23
C ILE A 157 -1.23 30.25 16.83
N ARG A 158 -2.38 30.89 16.58
CA ARG A 158 -3.00 30.90 15.25
C ARG A 158 -2.13 31.55 14.19
N ASP A 159 -1.41 32.63 14.54
CA ASP A 159 -0.42 33.26 13.65
C ASP A 159 0.79 32.35 13.37
N LEU A 160 1.32 31.69 14.40
CA LEU A 160 2.40 30.70 14.27
C LEU A 160 2.02 29.56 13.33
N GLU A 161 0.81 29.02 13.47
CA GLU A 161 0.27 27.97 12.60
C GLU A 161 0.13 28.44 11.15
N ARG A 162 -0.39 29.66 10.92
CA ARG A 162 -0.47 30.27 9.57
C ARG A 162 0.91 30.44 8.93
N GLY A 163 1.89 30.87 9.73
CA GLY A 163 3.28 31.03 9.29
C GLY A 163 3.91 29.69 8.90
N LYS A 164 3.74 28.66 9.74
CA LYS A 164 4.19 27.28 9.45
C LYS A 164 3.56 26.74 8.17
N ALA A 165 2.25 26.90 8.00
CA ALA A 165 1.53 26.44 6.81
C ALA A 165 2.10 27.07 5.52
N SER A 166 2.33 28.38 5.53
CA SER A 166 2.92 29.10 4.39
C SER A 166 4.34 28.61 4.07
N LYS A 167 5.14 28.33 5.09
CA LYS A 167 6.49 27.80 4.93
C LYS A 167 6.48 26.40 4.29
N ILE A 168 5.63 25.50 4.77
CA ILE A 168 5.51 24.13 4.23
C ILE A 168 5.08 24.15 2.77
N VAL A 169 4.10 24.98 2.39
CA VAL A 169 3.66 25.10 0.98
C VAL A 169 4.81 25.57 0.07
N ASN A 170 5.61 26.55 0.53
CA ASN A 170 6.74 27.04 -0.25
C ASN A 170 7.85 25.99 -0.39
N GLN A 171 8.16 25.27 0.69
CA GLN A 171 9.11 24.16 0.68
C GLN A 171 8.65 23.05 -0.27
N ALA A 172 7.41 22.58 -0.14
CA ALA A 172 6.85 21.53 -0.99
C ALA A 172 6.86 21.91 -2.47
N ARG A 173 6.54 23.17 -2.81
CA ARG A 173 6.64 23.67 -4.19
C ARG A 173 8.07 23.63 -4.72
N GLU A 174 9.04 23.99 -3.90
CA GLU A 174 10.45 23.97 -4.32
C GLU A 174 10.96 22.54 -4.52
N GLU A 175 10.60 21.62 -3.63
CA GLU A 175 10.90 20.20 -3.78
C GLU A 175 10.27 19.62 -5.06
N VAL A 176 9.00 19.91 -5.33
CA VAL A 176 8.33 19.48 -6.57
C VAL A 176 8.99 20.09 -7.80
N ARG A 177 9.40 21.37 -7.78
CA ARG A 177 10.14 21.97 -8.90
C ARG A 177 11.45 21.25 -9.18
N LYS A 178 12.20 20.88 -8.13
CA LYS A 178 13.41 20.07 -8.29
C LYS A 178 13.10 18.71 -8.91
N LEU A 179 12.07 18.02 -8.43
CA LEU A 179 11.64 16.74 -9.03
C LEU A 179 11.28 16.90 -10.52
N VAL A 180 10.53 17.94 -10.87
CA VAL A 180 10.17 18.25 -12.27
C VAL A 180 11.40 18.58 -13.11
N ALA A 181 12.36 19.34 -12.58
CA ALA A 181 13.60 19.67 -13.28
C ALA A 181 14.48 18.44 -13.58
N TYR A 182 14.45 17.42 -12.71
CA TYR A 182 15.11 16.13 -12.95
C TYR A 182 14.24 15.14 -13.75
N SER A 183 12.94 15.41 -13.92
CA SER A 183 12.07 14.59 -14.75
C SER A 183 12.32 14.87 -16.23
N ARG A 184 12.48 13.81 -17.05
CA ARG A 184 12.68 13.97 -18.49
C ARG A 184 11.43 14.60 -19.13
N PRO A 185 11.58 15.48 -20.13
CA PRO A 185 10.44 16.02 -20.85
C PRO A 185 9.72 14.91 -21.61
N LEU A 186 8.41 15.07 -21.83
CA LEU A 186 7.57 14.11 -22.57
C LEU A 186 8.05 13.87 -24.01
N THR A 187 8.88 14.76 -24.55
CA THR A 187 9.49 14.62 -25.88
C THR A 187 10.78 13.81 -25.87
N GLN A 188 11.30 13.44 -24.70
CA GLN A 188 12.52 12.63 -24.50
C GLN A 188 12.22 11.42 -23.60
N VAL A 189 11.23 10.63 -23.99
CA VAL A 189 10.75 9.43 -23.27
C VAL A 189 11.73 8.26 -23.30
N LEU A 190 12.67 8.24 -24.26
CA LEU A 190 13.67 7.19 -24.35
C LEU A 190 14.77 7.45 -23.31
N GLY A 191 14.73 6.65 -22.25
CA GLY A 191 15.71 6.58 -21.17
C GLY A 191 17.10 6.15 -21.67
N ASP A 192 18.17 6.61 -21.02
CA ASP A 192 19.40 5.81 -21.01
C ASP A 192 19.13 4.56 -20.19
N VAL A 193 19.55 3.39 -20.68
CA VAL A 193 19.37 2.13 -19.95
C VAL A 193 20.28 2.15 -18.71
N VAL A 194 19.74 2.56 -17.58
CA VAL A 194 20.40 2.43 -16.27
C VAL A 194 20.28 0.97 -15.83
N VAL A 195 21.36 0.22 -16.00
CA VAL A 195 21.49 -1.14 -15.46
C VAL A 195 21.94 -1.03 -14.00
N GLY A 196 20.98 -1.05 -13.07
CA GLY A 196 21.28 -1.02 -11.63
C GLY A 196 20.13 -1.53 -10.75
N GLY A 197 20.40 -2.61 -10.01
CA GLY A 197 19.85 -2.89 -8.68
C GLY A 197 18.46 -3.52 -8.53
N SER A 198 18.44 -4.82 -8.22
CA SER A 198 17.44 -5.60 -7.46
C SER A 198 16.04 -5.91 -8.00
N SER A 199 15.76 -5.81 -9.31
CA SER A 199 14.61 -6.54 -9.88
C SER A 199 15.04 -7.95 -10.30
N ILE A 200 15.06 -8.89 -9.36
CA ILE A 200 15.33 -10.32 -9.63
C ILE A 200 14.04 -11.07 -9.99
N ALA A 201 12.84 -10.56 -9.66
CA ALA A 201 11.61 -11.35 -9.71
C ALA A 201 10.60 -10.96 -10.79
N VAL A 202 10.87 -9.97 -11.65
CA VAL A 202 10.01 -9.70 -12.81
C VAL A 202 10.89 -9.34 -14.00
N GLY A 203 11.04 -10.29 -14.92
CA GLY A 203 11.73 -10.21 -16.22
C GLY A 203 12.61 -8.97 -16.41
N SER A 204 13.80 -8.96 -15.80
CA SER A 204 14.55 -7.71 -15.69
C SER A 204 14.90 -7.16 -17.09
N PRO A 205 14.60 -5.87 -17.37
CA PRO A 205 15.04 -5.21 -18.60
C PRO A 205 16.54 -5.36 -18.84
N THR A 206 17.33 -5.54 -17.77
CA THR A 206 18.76 -5.83 -17.81
C THR A 206 19.08 -7.18 -18.46
N ASN A 207 18.37 -8.25 -18.13
CA ASN A 207 18.65 -9.56 -18.71
C ASN A 207 18.20 -9.63 -20.18
N MET A 208 17.06 -9.00 -20.49
CA MET A 208 16.59 -8.83 -21.87
C MET A 208 17.57 -7.98 -22.70
N ALA A 209 18.06 -6.85 -22.16
CA ALA A 209 19.05 -6.01 -22.83
C ALA A 209 20.37 -6.74 -23.07
N ARG A 210 20.83 -7.59 -22.13
CA ARG A 210 22.02 -8.44 -22.34
C ARG A 210 21.85 -9.43 -23.47
N ILE A 211 20.69 -10.09 -23.56
CA ILE A 211 20.39 -11.06 -24.63
C ILE A 211 20.30 -10.32 -25.97
N CYS A 212 19.57 -9.21 -26.05
CA CYS A 212 19.48 -8.38 -27.26
C CYS A 212 20.85 -7.83 -27.69
N HIS A 213 21.71 -7.45 -26.75
CA HIS A 213 23.07 -6.99 -27.06
C HIS A 213 23.99 -8.12 -27.55
N ALA A 214 23.86 -9.33 -26.98
CA ALA A 214 24.63 -10.49 -27.39
C ALA A 214 24.17 -11.09 -28.74
N MET A 215 22.95 -10.77 -29.18
CA MET A 215 22.45 -11.11 -30.51
C MET A 215 22.99 -10.11 -31.54
N ILE A 216 24.18 -10.40 -32.07
CA ILE A 216 24.87 -9.56 -33.08
C ILE A 216 24.13 -9.58 -34.44
N SER A 217 23.23 -10.57 -34.67
CA SER A 217 22.30 -10.62 -35.80
C SER A 217 21.19 -11.67 -35.56
N GLY A 218 19.97 -11.43 -36.05
CA GLY A 218 18.83 -12.37 -36.00
C GLY A 218 17.49 -11.69 -35.73
N GLU A 219 16.37 -12.40 -35.94
CA GLU A 219 15.00 -11.92 -35.65
C GLU A 219 14.42 -12.70 -34.46
N ILE A 220 13.93 -11.99 -33.43
CA ILE A 220 13.27 -12.61 -32.28
C ILE A 220 11.86 -13.03 -32.70
N ARG A 221 11.62 -14.34 -32.84
CA ARG A 221 10.30 -14.87 -33.23
C ARG A 221 9.35 -15.13 -32.07
N ARG A 222 9.87 -15.33 -30.86
CA ARG A 222 9.07 -15.60 -29.65
C ARG A 222 9.89 -15.29 -28.40
N ILE A 223 9.23 -14.73 -27.38
CA ILE A 223 9.76 -14.60 -26.02
C ILE A 223 8.79 -15.36 -25.11
N GLU A 224 9.32 -16.30 -24.33
CA GLU A 224 8.56 -17.06 -23.33
C GLU A 224 9.12 -16.76 -21.95
N ILE A 225 8.25 -16.35 -21.03
CA ILE A 225 8.61 -16.03 -19.65
C ILE A 225 8.15 -17.21 -18.79
N ASP A 226 9.11 -18.02 -18.38
CA ASP A 226 8.88 -19.13 -17.47
C ASP A 226 9.19 -18.69 -16.04
N LEU A 227 8.26 -18.90 -15.11
CA LEU A 227 8.42 -18.53 -13.71
C LEU A 227 8.90 -19.79 -12.97
N THR A 228 10.22 -19.87 -12.73
CA THR A 228 10.84 -20.88 -11.84
C THR A 228 11.23 -20.26 -10.53
#